data_AF-A0A955DSZ7-F1
#
_entry.id   AF-A0A955DSZ7-F1
#
_cell.length_a   1.000
_cell.length_b   1.000
_cell.length_c   1.000
_cell.angle_alpha   90.00
_cell.angle_beta   90.00
_cell.angle_gamma   90.00
#
_symmetry.space_group_name_H-M   'P 1'
#
loop_
_entity.id
_entity.type
_entity.pdbx_description
1 polymer ?
#
loop_
_entity_poly.entity_id
_entity_poly.type
_entity_poly.pdbx_seq_one_letter_code
_entity_poly.pdbx_strand_id
1 'polypeptide(L)'
;MDIDPLLSRMASFPSALDALLLDVSSDDARWRPRHGGWSILEIVSHLVEEEFRDFRTRLALTLDDPTMAWPPIDPEGWARLRGYNDGDLMERLDAFTVEREASLRWLRSLESPDWRRA
;
A
#
# COMPACT_ATOMS: atom_id res chain seq x y z
N MET A 1 -18.53 -12.00 8.95
CA MET A 1 -17.36 -11.47 9.67
C MET A 1 -17.56 -9.97 9.73
N ASP A 2 -17.46 -9.36 10.91
CA ASP A 2 -17.47 -7.90 11.01
C ASP A 2 -16.07 -7.38 10.63
N ILE A 3 -15.99 -6.55 9.59
CA ILE A 3 -14.74 -5.98 9.08
C ILE A 3 -14.59 -4.49 9.40
N ASP A 4 -15.57 -3.87 10.06
CA ASP A 4 -15.55 -2.44 10.35
C ASP A 4 -14.32 -1.99 11.16
N PRO A 5 -13.81 -2.78 12.13
CA PRO A 5 -12.56 -2.46 12.82
C PRO A 5 -11.35 -2.43 11.88
N LEU A 6 -11.31 -3.32 10.87
CA LEU A 6 -10.24 -3.37 9.87
C LEU A 6 -10.32 -2.15 8.95
N LEU A 7 -11.52 -1.82 8.45
CA LEU A 7 -11.74 -0.63 7.63
C LEU A 7 -11.39 0.65 8.39
N SER A 8 -11.72 0.72 9.69
CA SER A 8 -11.39 1.87 10.54
C SER A 8 -9.88 2.04 10.70
N ARG A 9 -9.15 0.93 10.92
CA ARG A 9 -7.67 0.95 11.01
C ARG A 9 -7.03 1.30 9.67
N MET A 10 -7.59 0.80 8.56
CA MET A 10 -7.14 1.14 7.22
C MET A 10 -7.33 2.64 6.93
N ALA A 11 -8.44 3.23 7.38
CA ALA A 11 -8.76 4.64 7.19
C ALA A 11 -7.90 5.59 8.03
N SER A 12 -7.49 5.18 9.24
CA SER A 12 -6.63 6.02 10.09
C SER A 12 -5.15 5.95 9.76
N PHE A 13 -4.73 4.92 9.02
CA PHE A 13 -3.31 4.66 8.77
C PHE A 13 -2.58 5.76 7.99
N PRO A 14 -3.13 6.34 6.89
CA PRO A 14 -2.43 7.40 6.16
C PRO A 14 -2.08 8.60 7.05
N SER A 15 -3.02 9.12 7.83
CA SER A 15 -2.75 10.24 8.74
C SER A 15 -1.74 9.90 9.83
N ALA A 16 -1.73 8.64 10.31
CA ALA A 16 -0.73 8.20 11.27
C ALA A 16 0.68 8.10 10.65
N LEU A 17 0.76 7.68 9.38
CA LEU A 17 2.00 7.62 8.62
C LEU A 17 2.54 9.03 8.32
N ASP A 18 1.67 9.95 7.89
CA ASP A 18 2.02 11.35 7.66
C ASP A 18 2.59 12.00 8.94
N ALA A 19 1.90 11.80 10.07
CA ALA A 19 2.36 12.34 11.35
C ALA A 19 3.71 11.78 11.79
N LEU A 20 4.00 10.51 11.46
CA LEU A 20 5.28 9.87 11.76
C LEU A 20 6.43 10.44 10.91
N LEU A 21 6.13 10.93 9.71
CA LEU A 21 7.12 11.32 8.70
C LEU A 21 7.25 12.84 8.51
N LEU A 22 6.49 13.64 9.26
CA LEU A 22 6.38 15.09 9.10
C LEU A 22 7.73 15.83 9.09
N ASP A 23 8.67 15.43 9.94
CA ASP A 23 9.97 16.09 10.13
C ASP A 23 11.13 15.34 9.45
N VAL A 24 10.85 14.36 8.60
CA VAL A 24 11.88 13.59 7.89
C VAL A 24 12.44 14.44 6.75
N SER A 25 13.75 14.69 6.77
CA SER A 25 14.43 15.41 5.70
C SER A 25 14.49 14.58 4.41
N SER A 26 14.67 15.23 3.25
CA SER A 26 14.83 14.53 1.96
C SER A 26 16.03 13.56 1.98
N ASP A 27 17.11 13.94 2.66
CA ASP A 27 18.31 13.10 2.77
C ASP A 27 18.04 11.86 3.63
N ASP A 28 17.36 12.02 4.77
CA ASP A 28 16.97 10.90 5.63
C ASP A 28 15.93 9.99 4.94
N ALA A 29 15.00 10.57 4.19
CA ALA A 29 14.00 9.83 3.44
C ALA A 29 14.65 8.90 2.39
N ARG A 30 15.77 9.34 1.80
CA ARG A 30 16.51 8.60 0.76
C ARG A 30 17.61 7.71 1.30
N TRP A 31 17.95 7.84 2.58
CA TRP A 31 19.03 7.09 3.18
C TRP A 31 18.71 5.59 3.20
N ARG A 32 19.62 4.78 2.65
CA ARG A 32 19.52 3.32 2.66
C ARG A 32 20.40 2.70 3.75
N PRO A 33 19.87 1.77 4.56
CA PRO A 33 20.68 1.01 5.50
C PRO A 33 21.81 0.21 4.83
N ARG A 34 22.98 0.14 5.47
CA ARG A 34 24.17 -0.56 4.96
C ARG A 34 23.96 -2.06 4.67
N HIS A 35 22.93 -2.67 5.25
CA HIS A 35 22.62 -4.09 5.07
C HIS A 35 21.62 -4.36 3.94
N GLY A 36 21.47 -3.43 3.00
CA GLY A 36 20.63 -3.61 1.80
C GLY A 36 19.14 -3.30 2.01
N GLY A 37 18.78 -2.76 3.17
CA GLY A 37 17.40 -2.32 3.44
C GLY A 37 16.96 -1.22 2.49
N TRP A 38 15.65 -1.04 2.42
CA TRP A 38 15.02 0.08 1.72
C TRP A 38 15.10 1.36 2.54
N SER A 39 15.14 2.49 1.85
CA SER A 39 14.93 3.81 2.45
C SER A 39 13.47 4.01 2.85
N ILE A 40 13.19 5.06 3.62
CA ILE A 40 11.80 5.44 3.97
C ILE A 40 11.01 5.73 2.68
N LEU A 41 11.61 6.46 1.74
CA LEU A 41 10.98 6.78 0.46
C LEU A 41 10.67 5.54 -0.37
N GLU A 42 11.56 4.55 -0.36
CA GLU A 42 11.33 3.26 -1.03
C GLU A 42 10.20 2.48 -0.37
N ILE A 43 10.11 2.48 0.96
CA ILE A 43 9.03 1.84 1.72
C ILE A 43 7.68 2.50 1.41
N VAL A 44 7.58 3.82 1.48
CA VAL A 44 6.33 4.53 1.17
C VAL A 44 5.94 4.32 -0.29
N SER A 45 6.91 4.37 -1.20
CA SER A 45 6.67 4.11 -2.62
C SER A 45 6.15 2.70 -2.88
N HIS A 46 6.63 1.72 -2.13
CA HIS A 46 6.12 0.36 -2.16
C HIS A 46 4.70 0.27 -1.62
N LEU A 47 4.36 0.94 -0.51
CA LEU A 47 3.00 0.95 0.05
C LEU A 47 1.95 1.40 -0.98
N VAL A 48 2.27 2.41 -1.79
CA VAL A 48 1.39 2.85 -2.90
C VAL A 48 1.09 1.68 -3.83
N GLU A 49 2.12 0.97 -4.27
CA GLU A 49 2.01 -0.09 -5.27
C GLU A 49 1.35 -1.34 -4.71
N GLU A 50 1.67 -1.69 -3.47
CA GLU A 50 1.01 -2.77 -2.73
C GLU A 50 -0.49 -2.52 -2.59
N GLU A 51 -0.91 -1.28 -2.33
CA GLU A 51 -2.33 -0.96 -2.13
C GLU A 51 -3.20 -1.35 -3.34
N PHE A 52 -2.74 -1.06 -4.57
CA PHE A 52 -3.52 -1.34 -5.77
C PHE A 52 -3.11 -2.61 -6.54
N ARG A 53 -1.82 -2.91 -6.68
CA ARG A 53 -1.35 -4.07 -7.44
C ARG A 53 -1.42 -5.37 -6.66
N ASP A 54 -1.25 -5.30 -5.36
CA ASP A 54 -1.29 -6.47 -4.49
C ASP A 54 -2.63 -6.57 -3.78
N PHE A 55 -2.85 -5.75 -2.76
CA PHE A 55 -3.98 -5.83 -1.86
C PHE A 55 -5.33 -5.77 -2.59
N ARG A 56 -5.63 -4.67 -3.27
CA ARG A 56 -6.95 -4.50 -3.92
C ARG A 56 -7.15 -5.51 -5.05
N THR A 57 -6.13 -5.77 -5.85
CA THR A 57 -6.21 -6.72 -6.98
C THR A 57 -6.43 -8.14 -6.47
N ARG A 58 -5.62 -8.62 -5.52
CA ARG A 58 -5.71 -9.99 -5.01
C ARG A 58 -6.99 -10.22 -4.23
N LEU A 59 -7.41 -9.26 -3.40
CA LEU A 59 -8.68 -9.40 -2.69
C LEU A 59 -9.86 -9.46 -3.65
N ALA A 60 -9.86 -8.65 -4.72
CA ALA A 60 -10.90 -8.72 -5.74
C ALA A 60 -10.93 -10.09 -6.44
N LEU A 61 -9.77 -10.63 -6.84
CA LEU A 61 -9.68 -11.94 -7.47
C LEU A 61 -10.16 -13.05 -6.54
N THR A 62 -9.77 -13.02 -5.26
CA THR A 62 -10.15 -14.04 -4.27
C THR A 62 -11.65 -14.02 -3.98
N LEU A 63 -12.27 -12.84 -3.93
CA LEU A 63 -13.71 -12.72 -3.71
C LEU A 63 -14.52 -13.20 -4.94
N ASP A 64 -14.00 -12.98 -6.14
CA ASP A 64 -14.59 -13.43 -7.40
C ASP A 64 -14.45 -14.95 -7.59
N ASP A 65 -13.22 -15.46 -7.58
CA ASP A 65 -12.87 -16.87 -7.70
C ASP A 65 -11.62 -17.21 -6.86
N PRO A 66 -11.76 -17.84 -5.68
CA PRO A 66 -10.63 -18.18 -4.82
C PRO A 66 -9.69 -19.25 -5.40
N THR A 67 -10.06 -19.87 -6.52
CA THR A 67 -9.20 -20.84 -7.22
C THR A 67 -8.28 -20.18 -8.26
N MET A 68 -8.51 -18.90 -8.57
CA MET A 68 -7.73 -18.16 -9.55
C MET A 68 -6.33 -17.85 -9.00
N ALA A 69 -5.31 -18.13 -9.80
CA ALA A 69 -3.94 -17.77 -9.43
C ALA A 69 -3.75 -16.25 -9.45
N TRP A 70 -3.11 -15.72 -8.42
CA TRP A 70 -2.77 -14.30 -8.37
C TRP A 70 -1.64 -13.96 -9.34
N PRO A 71 -1.66 -12.75 -9.94
CA PRO A 71 -0.51 -12.25 -10.67
C PRO A 71 0.75 -12.23 -9.77
N PRO A 72 1.91 -12.61 -10.31
CA PRO A 72 3.17 -12.50 -9.58
C PRO A 72 3.52 -11.03 -9.34
N ILE A 73 4.17 -10.76 -8.22
CA ILE A 73 4.70 -9.44 -7.86
C ILE A 73 6.22 -9.52 -7.72
N ASP A 74 6.91 -8.42 -8.04
CA ASP A 74 8.37 -8.29 -7.86
C ASP A 74 8.69 -6.94 -7.19
N PRO A 75 8.43 -6.80 -5.87
CA PRO A 75 8.62 -5.53 -5.18
C PRO A 75 10.06 -5.00 -5.26
N GLU A 76 11.04 -5.89 -5.10
CA GLU A 76 12.47 -5.56 -5.18
C GLU A 76 12.88 -5.10 -6.59
N GLY A 77 12.41 -5.81 -7.62
CA GLY A 77 12.65 -5.40 -9.00
C GLY A 77 11.95 -4.10 -9.34
N TRP A 78 10.72 -3.86 -8.87
CA TRP A 78 9.99 -2.62 -9.11
C TRP A 78 10.64 -1.42 -8.43
N ALA A 79 11.12 -1.58 -7.19
CA ALA A 79 11.83 -0.52 -6.47
C ALA A 79 13.04 -0.02 -7.26
N ARG A 80 13.82 -0.95 -7.84
CA ARG A 80 14.96 -0.64 -8.70
C ARG A 80 14.55 -0.09 -10.06
N LEU A 81 13.66 -0.78 -10.77
CA LEU A 81 13.29 -0.46 -12.15
C LEU A 81 12.56 0.89 -12.26
N ARG A 82 11.78 1.24 -11.24
CA ARG A 82 10.96 2.47 -11.22
C ARG A 82 11.61 3.60 -10.45
N GLY A 83 12.84 3.42 -9.96
CA GLY A 83 13.59 4.46 -9.26
C GLY A 83 12.84 5.00 -8.05
N TYR A 84 12.33 4.14 -7.16
CA TYR A 84 11.55 4.61 -6.00
C TYR A 84 12.30 5.67 -5.19
N ASN A 85 13.61 5.53 -5.06
CA ASN A 85 14.44 6.46 -4.30
C ASN A 85 14.75 7.78 -5.02
N ASP A 86 14.25 7.97 -6.25
CA ASP A 86 14.41 9.20 -7.04
C ASP A 86 13.21 10.15 -6.90
N GLY A 87 12.09 9.67 -6.35
CA GLY A 87 10.85 10.45 -6.16
C GLY A 87 10.88 11.42 -4.98
N ASP A 88 9.71 11.97 -4.62
CA ASP A 88 9.52 12.83 -3.45
C ASP A 88 8.68 12.13 -2.36
N LEU A 89 9.05 12.27 -1.09
CA LEU A 89 8.37 11.55 0.01
C LEU A 89 6.92 12.00 0.17
N MET A 90 6.65 13.30 0.10
CA MET A 90 5.31 13.84 0.29
C MET A 90 4.39 13.46 -0.88
N GLU A 91 4.90 13.52 -2.12
CA GLU A 91 4.14 13.06 -3.29
C GLU A 91 3.74 11.58 -3.17
N ARG A 92 4.62 10.74 -2.60
CA ARG A 92 4.32 9.31 -2.42
C ARG A 92 3.36 9.06 -1.25
N LEU A 93 3.40 9.87 -0.20
CA LEU A 93 2.40 9.83 0.88
C LEU A 93 1.01 10.24 0.38
N ASP A 94 0.92 11.31 -0.41
CA ASP A 94 -0.33 11.74 -1.04
C ASP A 94 -0.88 10.65 -1.97
N ALA A 95 -0.01 10.05 -2.79
CA ALA A 95 -0.40 8.94 -3.66
C ALA A 95 -0.92 7.72 -2.87
N PHE A 96 -0.29 7.40 -1.73
CA PHE A 96 -0.73 6.31 -0.87
C PHE A 96 -2.10 6.60 -0.25
N THR A 97 -2.32 7.83 0.21
CA THR A 97 -3.62 8.28 0.72
C THR A 97 -4.72 8.12 -0.32
N VAL A 98 -4.47 8.57 -1.56
CA VAL A 98 -5.42 8.43 -2.67
C VAL A 98 -5.79 6.97 -2.94
N GLU A 99 -4.79 6.08 -3.02
CA GLU A 99 -5.05 4.65 -3.27
C GLU A 99 -5.78 3.99 -2.09
N ARG A 100 -5.42 4.34 -0.85
CA ARG A 100 -6.09 3.83 0.35
C ARG A 100 -7.56 4.25 0.40
N GLU A 101 -7.86 5.50 0.08
CA GLU A 101 -9.25 5.94 -0.03
C GLU A 101 -10.02 5.18 -1.12
N ALA A 102 -9.39 4.92 -2.26
CA ALA A 102 -10.00 4.17 -3.34
C ALA A 102 -10.29 2.72 -2.92
N SER A 103 -9.37 2.07 -2.20
CA SER A 103 -9.61 0.75 -1.59
C SER A 103 -10.76 0.77 -0.58
N LEU A 104 -10.83 1.76 0.30
CA LEU A 104 -11.91 1.90 1.28
C LEU A 104 -13.28 2.12 0.63
N ARG A 105 -13.34 2.95 -0.42
CA ARG A 105 -14.56 3.17 -1.21
C ARG A 105 -15.02 1.87 -1.85
N TRP A 106 -14.10 1.12 -2.46
CA TRP A 106 -14.41 -0.18 -3.05
C TRP A 106 -14.90 -1.19 -2.03
N LEU A 107 -14.20 -1.37 -0.91
CA LEU A 107 -14.59 -2.30 0.17
C LEU A 107 -16.00 -2.00 0.72
N ARG A 108 -16.34 -0.72 0.88
CA ARG A 108 -17.67 -0.29 1.34
C ARG A 108 -18.77 -0.49 0.30
N SER A 109 -18.43 -0.59 -0.98
CA SER A 109 -19.39 -0.86 -2.06
C SER A 109 -19.72 -2.33 -2.26
N LEU A 110 -18.99 -3.25 -1.62
CA LEU A 110 -19.22 -4.69 -1.78
C LEU A 110 -20.54 -5.09 -1.10
N GLU A 111 -21.45 -5.67 -1.88
CA GLU A 111 -22.73 -6.17 -1.39
C GLU A 111 -22.60 -7.62 -0.91
N SER A 112 -22.78 -7.85 0.40
CA SER A 112 -22.73 -9.18 1.03
C SER A 112 -21.51 -10.05 0.66
N PRO A 113 -20.26 -9.53 0.71
CA PRO A 113 -19.07 -10.31 0.40
C PRO A 113 -18.90 -11.50 1.35
N ASP A 114 -18.54 -12.66 0.78
CA ASP A 114 -18.20 -13.85 1.55
C ASP A 114 -16.74 -13.81 2.00
N TRP A 115 -16.51 -13.14 3.12
CA TRP A 115 -15.18 -13.02 3.74
C TRP A 115 -14.54 -14.34 4.17
N ARG A 116 -15.23 -15.49 4.07
CA ARG A 116 -14.63 -16.81 4.32
C ARG A 116 -13.86 -17.35 3.11
N ARG A 117 -14.01 -16.72 1.94
CA ARG A 117 -13.24 -17.04 0.74
C ARG A 117 -11.87 -16.38 0.73
N ALA A 118 -11.70 -15.32 1.53
CA ALA A 118 -10.49 -14.51 1.65
C ALA A 118 -9.55 -15.01 2.77
#